data_AF-A0A519MVC2-F1
#
_entry.id   AF-A0A519MVC2-F1
#
_cell.length_a   1.000
_cell.length_b   1.000
_cell.length_c   1.000
_cell.angle_alpha   90.00
_cell.angle_beta   90.00
_cell.angle_gamma   90.00
#
_symmetry.space_group_name_H-M   'P 1'
#
loop_
_entity.id
_entity.type
_entity.pdbx_description
1 polymer ?
#
loop_
_entity_poly.entity_id
_entity_poly.type
_entity_poly.pdbx_seq_one_letter_code
_entity_poly.pdbx_strand_id
1 'polypeptide(L)' 'MTRDEFLSRFFDRYPIMRFSIYDVICLESCVAGTKHSYRFKDNRLTSIHFSIDTYWKVDF' A
#
# COMPACT_ATOMS: atom_id res chain seq x y z
N MET A 1 -9.35 2.14 11.59
CA MET A 1 -9.01 2.95 10.41
C MET A 1 -9.85 2.47 9.25
N THR A 2 -10.68 3.35 8.69
CA THR A 2 -11.44 3.07 7.47
C THR A 2 -10.54 3.21 6.24
N ARG A 3 -11.00 2.76 5.07
CA ARG A 3 -10.24 2.92 3.82
C ARG A 3 -10.04 4.39 3.45
N ASP A 4 -11.06 5.23 3.61
CA ASP A 4 -10.97 6.66 3.30
C ASP A 4 -10.03 7.40 4.25
N GLU A 5 -10.11 7.11 5.56
CA GLU A 5 -9.16 7.66 6.55
C GLU A 5 -7.71 7.26 6.26
N PHE A 6 -7.51 6.05 5.74
CA PHE A 6 -6.18 5.59 5.32
C PHE A 6 -5.71 6.37 4.10
N LEU A 7 -6.50 6.39 3.03
CA LEU A 7 -6.14 7.01 1.76
C LEU A 7 -5.88 8.52 1.91
N SER A 8 -6.67 9.22 2.73
CA SER A 8 -6.50 10.65 2.99
C SER A 8 -5.20 11.00 3.74
N ARG A 9 -4.53 10.02 4.35
CA ARG A 9 -3.22 10.22 5.00
C ARG A 9 -2.04 10.09 4.04
N PHE A 10 -2.21 9.35 2.94
CA PHE A 10 -1.13 9.04 2.00
C PHE A 10 -1.25 9.81 0.68
N PHE A 11 -2.45 10.22 0.29
CA PHE A 11 -2.71 10.83 -1.00
C PHE A 11 -3.52 12.12 -0.85
N ASP A 12 -3.01 13.21 -1.41
CA ASP A 12 -3.73 14.50 -1.46
C ASP A 12 -4.95 14.44 -2.38
N ARG A 13 -4.90 13.58 -3.41
CA ARG A 13 -6.01 13.28 -4.32
C ARG A 13 -5.97 11.82 -4.77
N TYR A 14 -7.12 11.15 -4.75
CA TYR A 14 -7.26 9.79 -5.25
C TYR A 14 -8.69 9.52 -5.74
N PRO A 15 -8.88 8.69 -6.79
CA PRO A 15 -10.20 8.30 -7.26
C PRO A 15 -10.87 7.30 -6.30
N ILE A 16 -11.64 7.81 -5.34
CA ILE A 16 -12.35 7.03 -4.30
C ILE A 16 -13.09 5.81 -4.88
N MET A 17 -13.82 5.99 -5.99
CA MET A 17 -14.57 4.92 -6.65
C MET A 17 -13.73 3.74 -7.14
N ARG A 18 -12.45 3.95 -7.44
CA ARG A 18 -11.56 2.86 -7.86
C ARG A 18 -10.94 2.14 -6.67
N PHE A 19 -10.79 2.79 -5.52
CA PHE A 19 -10.19 2.13 -4.35
C PHE A 19 -11.17 1.29 -3.55
N SER A 20 -12.47 1.58 -3.64
CA SER A 20 -13.50 0.81 -2.92
C SER A 20 -13.64 -0.63 -3.39
N ILE A 21 -13.28 -0.93 -4.64
CA ILE A 21 -13.33 -2.27 -5.24
C ILE A 21 -12.12 -3.15 -4.89
N TYR A 22 -11.06 -2.59 -4.32
CA TYR A 22 -9.86 -3.33 -3.97
C TYR A 22 -9.84 -3.68 -2.48
N ASP A 23 -9.63 -4.97 -2.19
CA ASP A 23 -9.41 -5.46 -0.84
C ASP A 23 -7.97 -5.28 -0.37
N VAL A 24 -7.03 -5.05 -1.29
CA VAL A 24 -5.61 -4.85 -0.98
C VAL A 24 -5.11 -3.61 -1.69
N ILE A 25 -4.46 -2.72 -0.94
CA ILE A 25 -3.72 -1.58 -1.46
C ILE A 25 -2.23 -1.88 -1.25
N CYS A 26 -1.44 -1.75 -2.31
CA CYS A 26 -0.01 -1.96 -2.26
C CYS A 26 0.74 -0.68 -2.64
N LEU A 27 1.65 -0.25 -1.79
CA LEU A 27 2.57 0.86 -2.04
C LEU A 27 3.98 0.28 -2.17
N GLU A 28 4.60 0.50 -3.33
CA GLU A 28 5.93 0.00 -3.65
C GLU A 28 6.85 1.16 -3.96
N SER A 29 7.99 1.23 -3.27
CA SER A 29 9.02 2.23 -3.52
C SER A 29 9.84 1.85 -4.74
N CYS A 30 10.08 2.80 -5.63
CA CYS A 30 10.86 2.59 -6.85
C CYS A 30 12.36 2.34 -6.58
N VAL A 31 12.87 2.65 -5.38
CA VAL A 31 14.34 2.75 -5.15
C VAL A 31 14.88 1.70 -4.17
N ALA A 32 14.03 0.86 -3.55
CA ALA A 32 14.50 0.01 -2.45
C ALA A 32 13.77 -1.33 -2.28
N GLY A 33 13.09 -1.84 -3.32
CA GLY A 33 12.34 -3.12 -3.22
C GLY A 33 11.37 -3.16 -2.04
N THR A 34 10.99 -1.98 -1.53
CA THR A 34 10.25 -1.82 -0.29
C THR A 34 8.78 -1.76 -0.63
N LYS A 35 8.01 -2.66 -0.03
CA LYS A 35 6.60 -2.85 -0.35
C LYS A 35 5.78 -2.90 0.93
N HIS A 36 4.74 -2.09 0.96
CA HIS A 36 3.73 -2.06 2.01
C HIS A 36 2.41 -2.53 1.43
N SER A 37 1.83 -3.59 2.00
CA SER A 37 0.53 -4.11 1.60
C SER A 37 -0.47 -3.94 2.73
N TYR A 38 -1.62 -3.35 2.42
CA TYR A 38 -2.68 -3.01 3.36
C TYR A 38 -3.97 -3.72 2.95
N ARG A 39 -4.47 -4.62 3.79
CA ARG A 39 -5.69 -5.38 3.51
C ARG A 39 -6.89 -4.78 4.22
N PHE A 40 -7.93 -4.51 3.45
CA PHE A 40 -9.23 -4.04 3.93
C PHE A 40 -10.25 -5.17 3.85
N LYS A 41 -11.09 -5.26 4.88
CA LYS A 41 -12.29 -6.11 4.90
C LYS A 41 -13.41 -5.29 5.51
N ASP A 42 -14.59 -5.30 4.90
CA ASP A 42 -15.75 -4.54 5.37
C ASP A 42 -15.42 -3.05 5.64
N ASN A 43 -14.68 -2.44 4.70
CA ASN A 43 -14.19 -1.05 4.79
C ASN A 43 -13.23 -0.75 5.96
N ARG A 44 -12.68 -1.76 6.64
CA ARG A 44 -11.74 -1.60 7.75
C ARG A 44 -10.40 -2.21 7.43
N LEU A 45 -9.31 -1.53 7.80
CA LEU A 45 -7.97 -2.09 7.72
C LEU A 45 -7.85 -3.27 8.70
N THR A 46 -7.43 -4.43 8.18
CA THR A 46 -7.34 -5.70 8.94
C THR A 46 -5.93 -6.25 9.03
N SER A 47 -5.08 -5.97 8.04
CA SER A 47 -3.71 -6.45 8.01
C SER A 47 -2.80 -5.44 7.33
N ILE A 48 -1.58 -5.35 7.85
CA ILE A 48 -0.48 -4.57 7.29
C ILE A 48 0.69 -5.54 7.13
N HIS A 49 1.22 -5.64 5.93
CA HIS A 49 2.41 -6.42 5.63
C HIS A 49 3.48 -5.53 5.04
N PHE A 50 4.71 -5.70 5.51
CA PHE A 50 5.86 -4.93 5.09
C PHE A 50 6.95 -5.90 4.64
N SER A 51 7.45 -5.71 3.43
CA SER A 51 8.55 -6.50 2.87
C SER A 51 9.60 -5.56 2.29
N ILE A 52 10.87 -5.90 2.49
CA ILE A 52 12.00 -5.22 1.86
C ILE A 52 12.78 -6.29 1.09
N ASP A 53 12.80 -6.20 -0.24
CA ASP A 53 13.72 -6.97 -1.06
C ASP A 53 15.06 -6.22 -1.12
N THR A 54 15.97 -6.58 -0.22
CA THR A 54 17.37 -6.10 -0.24
C THR A 54 18.24 -7.08 -1.02
N TYR A 55 18.09 -7.16 -2.33
CA TYR A 55 19.13 -7.77 -3.17
C TYR A 55 20.13 -6.69 -3.56
N TRP A 56 21.33 -6.76 -2.98
CA TRP A 56 22.48 -5.98 -3.44
C TRP A 56 22.78 -6.39 -4.88
N LYS A 57 22.37 -5.58 -5.86
CA LYS A 57 22.83 -5.71 -7.22
C LYS A 57 24.24 -5.12 -7.28
N VAL A 58 25.24 -5.98 -7.11
CA VAL A 58 26.63 -5.62 -7.41
C VAL A 58 26.74 -5.60 -8.93
N ASP A 59 26.63 -4.41 -9.52
CA ASP A 59 26.97 -4.22 -10.93
C ASP A 59 28.50 -4.25 -11.03
N PHE A 60 29.04 -5.21 -11.78
CA PHE A 60 30.45 -5.29 -12.17
C PHE A 60 30.68 -4.57 -13.49
#